data_AF-A0A4P1RWV8-F1
#
_entry.id   AF-A0A4P1RWV8-F1
#
_cell.length_a   1.000
_cell.length_b   1.000
_cell.length_c   1.000
_cell.angle_alpha   90.00
_cell.angle_beta   90.00
_cell.angle_gamma   90.00
#
_symmetry.space_group_name_H-M   'P 1'
#
loop_
_entity.id
_entity.type
_entity.pdbx_description
1 polymer ?
#
loop_
_entity_poly.entity_id
_entity_poly.type
_entity_poly.pdbx_seq_one_letter_code
_entity_poly.pdbx_strand_id
1 'polypeptide(L)'
;MRKLFVILLLIMSVGGWMACNNKGAKQDQSAENKGNKISQEELNKSLTELNDLKAKFDAAETKKDKDDLMNQLSGKVQLLLSKAPNNPDANALMDDVQMYYAMEWARQGKYKKAIEIVDNVLQFSPNNEKAKSMKAQFEDWQFLTHDEFKKIKKHMYMDEVIQLVGYPVRKETKKDKFKRTVHGWFYKEPSMNKAIAIWFDANGQIWAKKWPKGTKEMKTAESGK
;
A
#
# COMPACT_ATOMS: atom_id res chain seq x y z
N MET A 1 7.60 -0.73 -14.77
CA MET A 1 7.52 -0.07 -13.44
C MET A 1 7.73 1.46 -13.41
N ARG A 2 8.10 2.14 -14.52
CA ARG A 2 8.25 3.63 -14.52
C ARG A 2 6.94 4.43 -14.67
N LYS A 3 5.82 3.80 -15.07
CA LYS A 3 4.55 4.50 -15.31
C LYS A 3 3.71 4.78 -14.04
N LEU A 4 3.96 4.05 -12.94
CA LEU A 4 3.26 4.26 -11.65
C LEU A 4 3.76 5.48 -10.85
N PHE A 5 4.84 6.13 -11.28
CA PHE A 5 5.46 7.24 -10.52
C PHE A 5 4.82 8.61 -10.78
N VAL A 6 4.02 8.75 -11.84
CA VAL A 6 3.45 10.07 -12.23
C VAL A 6 2.19 10.41 -11.43
N ILE A 7 1.45 9.42 -10.93
CA ILE A 7 0.16 9.64 -10.26
C ILE A 7 0.32 10.15 -8.81
N LEU A 8 1.42 9.80 -8.12
CA LEU A 8 1.65 10.26 -6.74
C LEU A 8 2.24 11.68 -6.63
N LEU A 9 2.71 12.26 -7.74
CA LEU A 9 3.46 13.53 -7.72
C LEU A 9 2.59 14.79 -7.84
N LEU A 10 1.29 14.66 -8.11
CA LEU A 10 0.37 15.80 -8.25
C LEU A 10 -0.30 16.24 -6.95
N ILE A 11 -0.18 15.48 -5.86
CA ILE A 11 -0.75 15.86 -4.55
C ILE A 11 0.27 16.62 -3.68
N MET A 12 1.58 16.49 -3.93
CA MET A 12 2.62 17.16 -3.12
C MET A 12 3.06 18.56 -3.61
N SER A 13 2.49 19.11 -4.70
CA SER A 13 2.93 20.42 -5.22
C SER A 13 2.12 21.64 -4.73
N VAL A 14 1.15 21.46 -3.83
CA VAL A 14 0.31 22.59 -3.34
C VAL A 14 0.76 23.12 -1.96
N GLY A 15 1.70 22.44 -1.28
CA GLY A 15 2.08 22.77 0.11
C GLY A 15 3.34 23.63 0.31
N GLY A 16 3.96 24.17 -0.75
CA GLY A 16 5.36 24.60 -0.69
C GLY A 16 5.69 26.03 -1.12
N TRP A 17 4.79 27.02 -1.01
CA TRP A 17 5.11 28.42 -1.32
C TRP A 17 4.37 29.37 -0.38
N MET A 18 4.84 29.58 0.86
CA MET A 18 4.52 30.79 1.63
C MET A 18 5.66 31.14 2.61
N ALA A 19 6.70 31.80 2.09
CA ALA A 19 7.54 32.72 2.86
C ALA A 19 8.27 33.68 1.92
N CYS A 20 7.53 34.43 1.11
CA CYS A 20 8.05 35.64 0.47
C CYS A 20 7.06 36.77 0.71
N ASN A 21 7.52 37.71 1.54
CA ASN A 21 6.87 38.93 1.97
C ASN A 21 6.71 39.86 0.75
N ASN A 22 5.65 39.71 -0.02
CA ASN A 22 5.33 40.58 -1.15
C ASN A 22 4.19 41.53 -0.77
N LYS A 23 4.55 42.73 -0.32
CA LYS A 23 3.62 43.83 -0.13
C LYS A 23 3.24 44.40 -1.50
N GLY A 24 1.99 44.22 -1.91
CA GLY A 24 1.32 45.16 -2.80
C GLY A 24 1.13 44.73 -4.26
N ALA A 25 0.47 43.59 -4.50
CA ALA A 25 -0.27 43.40 -5.75
C ALA A 25 -1.66 42.85 -5.42
N LYS A 26 -2.67 43.73 -5.43
CA LYS A 26 -4.08 43.34 -5.50
C LYS A 26 -4.31 42.77 -6.89
N GLN A 27 -4.06 41.49 -7.06
CA GLN A 27 -4.40 40.78 -8.28
C GLN A 27 -5.86 40.34 -8.15
N ASP A 28 -6.73 40.94 -8.97
CA ASP A 28 -8.12 40.50 -9.17
C ASP A 28 -8.12 39.02 -9.60
N GLN A 29 -8.29 38.12 -8.63
CA GLN A 29 -8.53 36.69 -8.84
C GLN A 29 -10.03 36.37 -8.85
N SER A 30 -10.84 37.30 -9.36
CA SER A 30 -12.28 37.15 -9.57
C SER A 30 -12.62 36.71 -11.00
N ALA A 31 -11.64 36.24 -11.77
CA ALA A 31 -11.89 35.52 -13.02
C ALA A 31 -12.53 34.18 -12.68
N GLU A 32 -13.85 34.21 -12.63
CA GLU A 32 -14.79 33.10 -12.55
C GLU A 32 -14.19 31.83 -13.17
N ASN A 33 -13.81 30.90 -12.29
CA ASN A 33 -13.78 29.50 -12.65
C ASN A 33 -15.25 29.10 -12.90
N LYS A 34 -15.79 29.44 -14.08
CA LYS A 34 -17.00 28.85 -14.68
C LYS A 34 -16.69 27.39 -15.00
N GLY A 35 -16.31 26.65 -13.95
CA GLY A 35 -16.03 25.23 -13.99
C GLY A 35 -17.25 24.57 -14.58
N ASN A 36 -17.02 23.82 -15.65
CA ASN A 36 -18.02 23.10 -16.40
C ASN A 36 -18.69 22.11 -15.44
N LYS A 37 -19.76 22.55 -14.77
CA LYS A 37 -20.45 21.81 -13.72
C LYS A 37 -21.06 20.59 -14.41
N ILE A 38 -20.59 19.40 -14.05
CA ILE A 38 -21.08 18.16 -14.64
C ILE A 38 -22.60 18.09 -14.46
N SER A 39 -23.32 17.73 -15.52
CA SER A 39 -24.77 17.54 -15.42
C SER A 39 -25.06 16.31 -14.54
N GLN A 40 -26.26 16.26 -13.93
CA GLN A 40 -26.65 15.11 -13.11
C GLN A 40 -26.68 13.80 -13.94
N GLU A 41 -27.07 13.90 -15.21
CA GLU A 41 -27.09 12.77 -16.15
C GLU A 41 -25.68 12.23 -16.43
N GLU A 42 -24.73 13.12 -16.74
CA GLU A 42 -23.33 12.74 -16.94
C GLU A 42 -22.67 12.18 -15.68
N LEU A 43 -23.03 12.72 -14.51
CA LEU A 43 -22.57 12.22 -13.21
C LEU A 43 -23.06 10.78 -12.98
N ASN A 44 -24.37 10.54 -13.13
CA ASN A 44 -24.96 9.22 -12.95
C ASN A 44 -24.38 8.19 -13.95
N LYS A 45 -24.19 8.61 -15.21
CA LYS A 45 -23.53 7.79 -16.22
C LYS A 45 -22.10 7.43 -15.83
N SER A 46 -21.32 8.41 -15.39
CA SER A 46 -19.93 8.21 -14.96
C SER A 46 -19.84 7.26 -13.76
N LEU A 47 -20.75 7.39 -12.78
CA LEU A 47 -20.81 6.49 -11.62
C LEU A 47 -21.17 5.05 -12.03
N THR A 48 -22.08 4.88 -12.97
CA THR A 48 -22.44 3.55 -13.51
C THR A 48 -21.23 2.89 -14.17
N GLU A 49 -20.52 3.61 -15.04
CA GLU A 49 -19.31 3.11 -15.70
C GLU A 49 -18.21 2.74 -14.69
N LEU A 50 -18.07 3.51 -13.60
CA LEU A 50 -17.11 3.23 -12.55
C LEU A 50 -17.46 1.97 -11.76
N ASN A 51 -18.74 1.77 -11.44
CA ASN A 51 -19.21 0.57 -10.76
C ASN A 51 -19.04 -0.69 -11.63
N ASP A 52 -19.29 -0.58 -12.94
CA ASP A 52 -19.03 -1.68 -13.88
C ASP A 52 -17.54 -2.04 -13.94
N LEU A 53 -16.65 -1.05 -13.94
CA LEU A 53 -15.20 -1.28 -13.89
C LEU A 53 -14.76 -1.90 -12.58
N LYS A 54 -15.33 -1.45 -11.45
CA LYS A 54 -15.09 -2.02 -10.13
C LYS A 54 -15.53 -3.48 -10.08
N ALA A 55 -16.70 -3.82 -10.62
CA ALA A 55 -17.19 -5.19 -10.71
C ALA A 55 -16.27 -6.07 -11.58
N LYS A 56 -15.81 -5.57 -12.73
CA LYS A 56 -14.82 -6.26 -13.57
C LYS A 56 -13.50 -6.47 -12.83
N PHE A 57 -13.05 -5.49 -12.07
CA PHE A 57 -11.83 -5.59 -11.25
C PHE A 57 -11.97 -6.68 -10.16
N ASP A 58 -13.12 -6.73 -9.48
CA ASP A 58 -13.40 -7.72 -8.45
C ASP A 58 -13.49 -9.13 -9.04
N ALA A 59 -14.02 -9.27 -10.26
CA ALA A 59 -14.14 -10.54 -10.99
C ALA A 59 -12.85 -10.99 -11.71
N ALA A 60 -11.85 -10.11 -11.85
CA ALA A 60 -10.62 -10.46 -12.54
C ALA A 60 -9.83 -11.53 -11.79
N GLU A 61 -9.36 -12.56 -12.50
CA GLU A 61 -8.61 -13.66 -11.89
C GLU A 61 -7.11 -13.42 -11.91
N THR A 62 -6.61 -12.74 -12.95
CA THR A 62 -5.18 -12.51 -13.12
C THR A 62 -4.74 -11.20 -12.50
N LYS A 63 -3.50 -11.17 -11.98
CA LYS A 63 -2.91 -9.93 -11.48
C LYS A 63 -2.83 -8.85 -12.57
N LYS A 64 -2.48 -9.25 -13.80
CA LYS A 64 -2.32 -8.32 -14.92
C LYS A 64 -3.64 -7.60 -15.22
N ASP A 65 -4.74 -8.35 -15.29
CA ASP A 65 -6.05 -7.77 -15.57
C ASP A 65 -6.51 -6.85 -14.43
N LYS A 66 -6.23 -7.23 -13.17
CA LYS A 66 -6.46 -6.36 -12.00
C LYS A 66 -5.68 -5.05 -12.10
N ASP A 67 -4.40 -5.10 -12.44
CA ASP A 67 -3.57 -3.92 -12.61
C ASP A 67 -4.09 -3.02 -13.75
N ASP A 68 -4.45 -3.60 -14.90
CA ASP A 68 -4.97 -2.85 -16.05
C ASP A 68 -6.32 -2.19 -15.74
N LEU A 69 -7.24 -2.90 -15.08
CA LEU A 69 -8.55 -2.38 -14.66
C LEU A 69 -8.41 -1.32 -13.57
N MET A 70 -7.50 -1.51 -12.61
CA MET A 70 -7.26 -0.52 -11.56
C MET A 70 -6.69 0.79 -12.11
N ASN A 71 -5.80 0.72 -13.12
CA ASN A 71 -5.32 1.91 -13.80
C ASN A 71 -6.45 2.67 -14.50
N GLN A 72 -7.37 1.97 -15.17
CA GLN A 72 -8.54 2.58 -15.81
C GLN A 72 -9.49 3.20 -14.77
N LEU A 73 -9.78 2.46 -13.70
CA LEU A 73 -10.64 2.91 -12.61
C LEU A 73 -10.07 4.17 -11.97
N SER A 74 -8.78 4.18 -11.61
CA SER A 74 -8.09 5.32 -11.01
C SER A 74 -8.19 6.58 -11.88
N GLY A 75 -7.96 6.45 -13.20
CA GLY A 75 -8.06 7.59 -14.13
C GLY A 75 -9.48 8.16 -14.23
N LYS A 76 -10.50 7.30 -14.30
CA LYS A 76 -11.91 7.74 -14.37
C LYS A 76 -12.40 8.33 -13.05
N VAL A 77 -12.03 7.77 -11.90
CA VAL A 77 -12.37 8.32 -10.58
C VAL A 77 -11.75 9.71 -10.41
N GLN A 78 -10.48 9.89 -10.76
CA GLN A 78 -9.82 11.20 -10.71
C GLN A 78 -10.49 12.23 -11.63
N LEU A 79 -10.84 11.82 -12.86
CA LEU A 79 -11.57 12.69 -13.78
C LEU A 79 -12.92 13.10 -13.19
N LEU A 80 -13.66 12.17 -12.57
CA LEU A 80 -14.93 12.48 -11.94
C LEU A 80 -14.77 13.42 -10.74
N LEU A 81 -13.81 13.15 -9.85
CA LEU A 81 -13.52 14.00 -8.70
C LEU A 81 -13.05 15.40 -9.09
N SER A 82 -12.38 15.58 -10.23
CA SER A 82 -12.04 16.92 -10.72
C SER A 82 -13.26 17.75 -11.12
N LYS A 83 -14.37 17.08 -11.51
CA LYS A 83 -15.65 17.72 -11.86
C LYS A 83 -16.63 17.79 -10.68
N ALA A 84 -16.55 16.84 -9.76
CA ALA A 84 -17.42 16.71 -8.59
C ALA A 84 -16.62 16.29 -7.34
N PRO A 85 -15.80 17.19 -6.75
CA PRO A 85 -14.86 16.84 -5.67
C PRO A 85 -15.52 16.29 -4.38
N ASN A 86 -16.77 16.68 -4.13
CA ASN A 86 -17.50 16.31 -2.92
C ASN A 86 -18.50 15.16 -3.16
N ASN A 87 -18.41 14.46 -4.29
CA ASN A 87 -19.31 13.33 -4.54
C ASN A 87 -18.92 12.13 -3.65
N PRO A 88 -19.81 11.64 -2.77
CA PRO A 88 -19.46 10.60 -1.80
C PRO A 88 -19.12 9.26 -2.46
N ASP A 89 -19.82 8.89 -3.53
CA ASP A 89 -19.59 7.61 -4.24
C ASP A 89 -18.23 7.60 -4.94
N ALA A 90 -17.87 8.71 -5.60
CA ALA A 90 -16.56 8.87 -6.23
C ALA A 90 -15.43 8.87 -5.19
N ASN A 91 -15.64 9.48 -4.02
CA ASN A 91 -14.68 9.44 -2.91
C ASN A 91 -14.51 8.02 -2.37
N ALA A 92 -15.61 7.27 -2.16
CA ALA A 92 -15.54 5.87 -1.73
C ALA A 92 -14.79 4.98 -2.73
N LEU A 93 -14.99 5.19 -4.04
CA LEU A 93 -14.23 4.49 -5.08
C LEU A 93 -12.75 4.87 -5.07
N MET A 94 -12.43 6.14 -4.79
CA MET A 94 -11.05 6.60 -4.66
C MET A 94 -10.36 5.96 -3.46
N ASP A 95 -11.05 5.84 -2.33
CA ASP A 95 -10.56 5.11 -1.17
C ASP A 95 -10.19 3.67 -1.57
N ASP A 96 -11.08 2.95 -2.24
CA ASP A 96 -10.81 1.59 -2.70
C ASP A 96 -9.59 1.48 -3.64
N VAL A 97 -9.44 2.45 -4.56
CA VAL A 97 -8.27 2.54 -5.45
C VAL A 97 -6.99 2.74 -4.65
N GLN A 98 -6.99 3.66 -3.69
CA GLN A 98 -5.83 3.93 -2.83
C GLN A 98 -5.49 2.70 -1.98
N MET A 99 -6.49 2.06 -1.39
CA MET A 99 -6.33 0.84 -0.60
C MET A 99 -5.73 -0.32 -1.41
N TYR A 100 -6.10 -0.47 -2.69
CA TYR A 100 -5.46 -1.43 -3.58
C TYR A 100 -3.96 -1.14 -3.75
N TYR A 101 -3.61 0.11 -4.07
CA TYR A 101 -2.20 0.47 -4.26
C TYR A 101 -1.39 0.33 -2.97
N ALA A 102 -1.98 0.64 -1.82
CA ALA A 102 -1.35 0.43 -0.52
C ALA A 102 -0.96 -1.05 -0.33
N MET A 103 -1.87 -1.99 -0.62
CA MET A 103 -1.58 -3.43 -0.60
C MET A 103 -0.50 -3.84 -1.60
N GLU A 104 -0.46 -3.25 -2.80
CA GLU A 104 0.62 -3.52 -3.77
C GLU A 104 1.99 -3.02 -3.29
N TRP A 105 2.05 -1.91 -2.56
CA TRP A 105 3.28 -1.47 -1.91
C TRP A 105 3.68 -2.39 -0.76
N ALA A 106 2.72 -2.88 0.04
CA ALA A 106 2.96 -3.85 1.09
C ALA A 106 3.48 -5.20 0.54
N ARG A 107 2.92 -5.71 -0.57
CA ARG A 107 3.39 -6.91 -1.29
C ARG A 107 4.85 -6.82 -1.74
N GLN A 108 5.34 -5.60 -1.97
CA GLN A 108 6.74 -5.30 -2.28
C GLN A 108 7.62 -5.09 -1.03
N GLY A 109 7.07 -5.26 0.17
CA GLY A 109 7.76 -5.03 1.44
C GLY A 109 7.98 -3.55 1.77
N LYS A 110 7.28 -2.64 1.08
CA LYS A 110 7.44 -1.18 1.20
C LYS A 110 6.37 -0.60 2.12
N TYR A 111 6.32 -1.11 3.36
CA TYR A 111 5.29 -0.79 4.35
C TYR A 111 5.12 0.70 4.65
N LYS A 112 6.21 1.47 4.72
CA LYS A 112 6.12 2.93 4.93
C LYS A 112 5.26 3.62 3.89
N LYS A 113 5.41 3.25 2.61
CA LYS A 113 4.61 3.82 1.51
C LYS A 113 3.17 3.31 1.54
N ALA A 114 2.97 2.05 1.92
CA ALA A 114 1.64 1.50 2.08
C ALA A 114 0.87 2.24 3.18
N ILE A 115 1.49 2.45 4.34
CA ILE A 115 0.93 3.21 5.47
C ILE A 115 0.64 4.65 5.06
N GLU A 116 1.56 5.33 4.36
CA GLU A 116 1.35 6.70 3.86
C GLU A 116 0.08 6.81 2.99
N ILE A 117 -0.17 5.84 2.11
CA ILE A 117 -1.39 5.82 1.29
C ILE A 117 -2.63 5.62 2.16
N VAL A 118 -2.58 4.72 3.14
CA VAL A 118 -3.70 4.46 4.05
C VAL A 118 -3.97 5.68 4.96
N ASP A 119 -2.94 6.39 5.39
CA ASP A 119 -3.06 7.63 6.15
C ASP A 119 -3.75 8.72 5.33
N ASN A 120 -3.45 8.83 4.04
CA ASN A 120 -4.17 9.73 3.14
C ASN A 120 -5.66 9.37 3.05
N VAL A 121 -6.01 8.09 2.93
CA VAL A 121 -7.42 7.65 2.98
C VAL A 121 -8.08 8.07 4.30
N LEU A 122 -7.43 7.81 5.43
CA LEU A 122 -7.96 8.14 6.76
C LEU A 122 -8.09 9.65 7.01
N GLN A 123 -7.30 10.49 6.32
CA GLN A 123 -7.43 11.94 6.38
C GLN A 123 -8.77 12.42 5.80
N PHE A 124 -9.24 11.81 4.71
CA PHE A 124 -10.50 12.17 4.06
C PHE A 124 -11.69 11.35 4.58
N SER A 125 -11.44 10.09 4.97
CA SER A 125 -12.43 9.12 5.45
C SER A 125 -12.02 8.55 6.82
N PRO A 126 -12.07 9.36 7.91
CA PRO A 126 -11.56 8.96 9.23
C PRO A 126 -12.29 7.77 9.86
N ASN A 127 -13.52 7.47 9.39
CA ASN A 127 -14.33 6.34 9.85
C ASN A 127 -14.20 5.10 8.94
N ASN A 128 -13.24 5.09 8.01
CA ASN A 128 -13.01 3.94 7.14
C ASN A 128 -12.33 2.79 7.93
N GLU A 129 -13.14 1.87 8.44
CA GLU A 129 -12.66 0.73 9.25
C GLU A 129 -11.70 -0.19 8.49
N LYS A 130 -11.90 -0.36 7.18
CA LYS A 130 -10.99 -1.13 6.31
C LYS A 130 -9.60 -0.49 6.25
N ALA A 131 -9.54 0.84 6.16
CA ALA A 131 -8.28 1.59 6.20
C ALA A 131 -7.58 1.46 7.57
N LYS A 132 -8.31 1.62 8.68
CA LYS A 132 -7.75 1.41 10.03
C LYS A 132 -7.16 0.02 10.21
N SER A 133 -7.91 -1.02 9.82
CA SER A 133 -7.47 -2.42 9.91
C SER A 133 -6.22 -2.68 9.06
N MET A 134 -6.19 -2.16 7.83
CA MET A 134 -5.05 -2.34 6.94
C MET A 134 -3.80 -1.58 7.44
N LYS A 135 -3.97 -0.39 8.03
CA LYS A 135 -2.87 0.34 8.65
C LYS A 135 -2.22 -0.48 9.77
N ALA A 136 -3.03 -0.97 10.71
CA ALA A 136 -2.54 -1.82 11.80
C ALA A 136 -1.82 -3.07 11.27
N GLN A 137 -2.40 -3.72 10.25
CA GLN A 137 -1.76 -4.87 9.59
C GLN A 137 -0.38 -4.52 8.99
N PHE A 138 -0.24 -3.35 8.35
CA PHE A 138 1.04 -2.94 7.76
C PHE A 138 2.08 -2.52 8.80
N GLU A 139 1.63 -1.95 9.92
CA GLU A 139 2.48 -1.63 11.07
C GLU A 139 3.03 -2.92 11.70
N ASP A 140 2.19 -3.94 11.85
CA ASP A 140 2.59 -5.27 12.33
C ASP A 140 3.57 -5.94 11.36
N TRP A 141 3.22 -6.00 10.07
CA TRP A 141 4.07 -6.63 9.04
C TRP A 141 5.41 -5.93 8.79
N GLN A 142 5.59 -4.71 9.29
CA GLN A 142 6.84 -3.98 9.14
C GLN A 142 8.01 -4.70 9.83
N PHE A 143 7.72 -5.48 10.88
CA PHE A 143 8.71 -6.17 11.68
C PHE A 143 8.34 -7.63 11.89
N LEU A 144 9.36 -8.45 12.16
CA LEU A 144 9.17 -9.85 12.55
C LEU A 144 9.63 -10.01 13.99
N THR A 145 8.69 -10.30 14.89
CA THR A 145 8.99 -10.53 16.31
C THR A 145 9.59 -11.90 16.54
N HIS A 146 10.19 -12.09 17.72
CA HIS A 146 10.80 -13.38 18.08
C HIS A 146 9.75 -14.48 18.23
N ASP A 147 8.57 -14.16 18.76
CA ASP A 147 7.50 -15.14 18.98
C ASP A 147 6.85 -15.58 17.66
N GLU A 148 6.65 -14.66 16.72
CA GLU A 148 6.26 -15.00 15.34
C GLU A 148 7.33 -15.85 14.66
N PHE A 149 8.61 -15.47 14.80
CA PHE A 149 9.71 -16.26 14.23
C PHE A 149 9.76 -17.68 14.78
N LYS A 150 9.42 -17.90 16.06
CA LYS A 150 9.32 -19.24 16.66
C LYS A 150 8.20 -20.07 16.03
N LYS A 151 7.06 -19.45 15.70
CA LYS A 151 5.91 -20.11 15.05
C LYS A 151 6.26 -20.62 13.64
N ILE A 152 7.25 -20.02 12.97
CA ILE A 152 7.72 -20.45 11.64
C ILE A 152 8.47 -21.79 11.75
N LYS A 153 7.96 -22.84 11.11
CA LYS A 153 8.52 -24.20 11.13
C LYS A 153 9.15 -24.58 9.80
N LYS A 154 10.07 -25.55 9.83
CA LYS A 154 10.62 -26.16 8.61
C LYS A 154 9.47 -26.74 7.78
N HIS A 155 9.60 -26.74 6.46
CA HIS A 155 8.59 -27.22 5.49
C HIS A 155 7.34 -26.35 5.31
N MET A 156 7.19 -25.23 6.03
CA MET A 156 6.14 -24.25 5.69
C MET A 156 6.37 -23.68 4.29
N TYR A 157 5.29 -23.43 3.57
CA TYR A 157 5.30 -22.77 2.26
C TYR A 157 5.35 -21.25 2.37
N MET A 158 5.76 -20.59 1.29
CA MET A 158 5.82 -19.13 1.19
C MET A 158 4.50 -18.44 1.60
N ASP A 159 3.35 -18.97 1.19
CA ASP A 159 2.04 -18.37 1.50
C ASP A 159 1.68 -18.49 2.98
N GLU A 160 2.03 -19.62 3.62
CA GLU A 160 1.85 -19.80 5.07
C GLU A 160 2.71 -18.80 5.85
N VAL A 161 3.93 -18.53 5.38
CA VAL A 161 4.78 -17.50 5.98
C VAL A 161 4.18 -16.11 5.81
N ILE A 162 3.65 -15.78 4.62
CA ILE A 162 2.99 -14.49 4.38
C ILE A 162 1.77 -14.31 5.29
N GLN A 163 0.95 -15.35 5.46
CA GLN A 163 -0.21 -15.29 6.34
C GLN A 163 0.19 -15.05 7.80
N LEU A 164 1.31 -15.62 8.23
CA LEU A 164 1.77 -15.52 9.60
C LEU A 164 2.46 -14.18 9.91
N VAL A 165 3.30 -13.68 9.00
CA VAL A 165 4.22 -12.56 9.29
C VAL A 165 4.28 -11.48 8.20
N GLY A 166 3.42 -11.58 7.19
CA GLY A 166 3.40 -10.65 6.06
C GLY A 166 4.52 -10.85 5.05
N TYR A 167 4.66 -9.87 4.17
CA TYR A 167 5.61 -9.91 3.07
C TYR A 167 7.04 -9.54 3.53
N PRO A 168 8.08 -10.13 2.93
CA PRO A 168 9.44 -9.73 3.26
C PRO A 168 9.78 -8.35 2.68
N VAL A 169 10.64 -7.61 3.38
CA VAL A 169 11.16 -6.30 2.92
C VAL A 169 12.09 -6.46 1.73
N ARG A 170 12.81 -7.58 1.66
CA ARG A 170 13.72 -7.91 0.56
C ARG A 170 13.61 -9.39 0.22
N LYS A 171 13.67 -9.68 -1.08
CA LYS A 171 13.72 -11.03 -1.64
C LYS A 171 15.00 -11.18 -2.45
N GLU A 172 15.67 -12.32 -2.31
CA GLU A 172 16.84 -12.70 -3.10
C GLU A 172 16.70 -14.12 -3.59
N THR A 173 17.31 -14.43 -4.73
CA THR A 173 17.45 -15.81 -5.20
C THR A 173 18.94 -16.07 -5.42
N LYS A 174 19.44 -17.18 -4.86
CA LYS A 174 20.86 -17.56 -4.92
C LYS A 174 20.99 -19.04 -5.25
N LYS A 175 22.16 -19.43 -5.77
CA LYS A 175 22.57 -20.83 -5.81
C LYS A 175 23.41 -21.14 -4.59
N ASP A 176 23.10 -22.23 -3.89
CA ASP A 176 23.91 -22.70 -2.78
C ASP A 176 25.18 -23.43 -3.26
N LYS A 177 25.99 -23.92 -2.32
CA LYS A 177 27.22 -24.68 -2.62
C LYS A 177 26.99 -25.97 -3.42
N PHE A 178 25.76 -26.47 -3.44
CA PHE A 178 25.33 -27.65 -4.19
C PHE A 178 24.62 -27.27 -5.50
N LYS A 179 24.72 -26.01 -5.94
CA LYS A 179 24.07 -25.45 -7.13
C LYS A 179 22.52 -25.50 -7.08
N ARG A 180 21.92 -25.69 -5.91
CA ARG A 180 20.47 -25.65 -5.72
C ARG A 180 20.00 -24.21 -5.66
N THR A 181 18.88 -23.90 -6.30
CA THR A 181 18.23 -22.59 -6.19
C THR A 181 17.59 -22.48 -4.81
N VAL A 182 17.91 -21.41 -4.08
CA VAL A 182 17.30 -21.05 -2.81
C VAL A 182 16.78 -19.62 -2.87
N HIS A 183 15.61 -19.38 -2.27
CA HIS A 183 15.00 -18.07 -2.19
C HIS A 183 15.15 -17.53 -0.77
N GLY A 184 15.84 -16.41 -0.60
CA GLY A 184 16.04 -15.73 0.68
C GLY A 184 15.03 -14.60 0.86
N TRP A 185 14.27 -14.64 1.94
CA TRP A 185 13.37 -13.58 2.37
C TRP A 185 13.92 -12.92 3.63
N PHE A 186 13.90 -11.60 3.64
CA PHE A 186 14.49 -10.80 4.72
C PHE A 186 13.45 -9.88 5.35
N TYR A 187 13.34 -9.95 6.66
CA TYR A 187 12.44 -9.17 7.51
C TYR A 187 13.24 -8.27 8.44
N LYS A 188 12.64 -7.19 8.92
CA LYS A 188 13.27 -6.32 9.91
C LYS A 188 13.00 -6.83 11.32
N GLU A 189 14.04 -6.85 12.13
CA GLU A 189 13.91 -7.06 13.56
C GLU A 189 13.63 -5.71 14.27
N PRO A 190 12.70 -5.65 15.25
CA PRO A 190 12.30 -4.39 15.89
C PRO A 190 13.42 -3.61 16.60
N SER A 191 14.35 -4.28 17.29
CA SER A 191 15.28 -3.64 18.24
C SER A 191 16.55 -3.06 17.62
N MET A 192 17.06 -3.63 16.52
CA MET A 192 18.41 -3.34 16.05
C MET A 192 18.53 -3.14 14.55
N ASN A 193 17.42 -3.01 13.81
CA ASN A 193 17.43 -2.85 12.35
C ASN A 193 18.25 -3.96 11.65
N LYS A 194 18.37 -5.13 12.28
CA LYS A 194 19.03 -6.31 11.71
C LYS A 194 18.02 -7.09 10.87
N ALA A 195 18.52 -7.79 9.86
CA ALA A 195 17.69 -8.63 9.03
C ALA A 195 17.52 -10.03 9.63
N ILE A 196 16.27 -10.48 9.73
CA ILE A 196 15.91 -11.88 9.97
C ILE A 196 15.77 -12.55 8.61
N ALA A 197 16.42 -13.71 8.42
CA ALA A 197 16.46 -14.39 7.13
C ALA A 197 15.67 -15.70 7.19
N ILE A 198 14.82 -15.91 6.19
CA ILE A 198 14.10 -17.16 5.93
C ILE A 198 14.50 -17.63 4.53
N TRP A 199 14.93 -18.88 4.42
CA TRP A 199 15.39 -19.48 3.16
C TRP A 199 14.45 -20.59 2.75
N PHE A 200 13.98 -20.50 1.52
CA PHE A 200 13.13 -21.49 0.88
C PHE A 200 13.93 -22.31 -0.13
N ASP A 201 13.60 -23.58 -0.26
CA ASP A 201 14.11 -24.44 -1.34
C ASP A 201 13.40 -24.14 -2.68
N ALA A 202 13.74 -24.93 -3.70
CA ALA A 202 13.16 -24.80 -5.04
C ALA A 202 11.66 -25.13 -5.09
N ASN A 203 11.11 -25.82 -4.09
CA ASN A 203 9.69 -26.13 -3.97
C ASN A 203 8.92 -25.06 -3.18
N GLY A 204 9.61 -23.99 -2.74
CA GLY A 204 9.01 -22.92 -1.96
C GLY A 204 8.77 -23.28 -0.49
N GLN A 205 9.38 -24.35 0.02
CA GLN A 205 9.30 -24.76 1.41
C GLN A 205 10.49 -24.21 2.22
N ILE A 206 10.27 -23.89 3.50
CA ILE A 206 11.35 -23.45 4.38
C ILE A 206 12.39 -24.54 4.55
N TRP A 207 13.60 -24.24 4.08
CA TRP A 207 14.80 -25.04 4.25
C TRP A 207 15.59 -24.63 5.49
N ALA A 208 15.72 -23.32 5.73
CA ALA A 208 16.45 -22.78 6.87
C ALA A 208 15.88 -21.42 7.30
N LYS A 209 16.03 -21.08 8.57
CA LYS A 209 15.71 -19.74 9.10
C LYS A 209 16.80 -19.29 10.08
N LYS A 210 17.07 -17.99 10.14
CA LYS A 210 18.12 -17.43 10.98
C LYS A 210 17.68 -16.13 11.63
N TRP A 211 17.71 -16.13 12.96
CA TRP A 211 17.62 -14.92 13.76
C TRP A 211 19.01 -14.26 13.89
N PRO A 212 19.13 -12.93 13.82
CA PRO A 212 20.41 -12.24 13.92
C PRO A 212 21.05 -12.44 15.31
N LYS A 213 22.37 -12.66 15.36
CA LYS A 213 23.10 -12.79 16.64
C LYS A 213 23.16 -11.47 17.41
N GLY A 214 23.20 -11.56 18.74
CA GLY A 214 23.38 -10.42 19.65
C GLY A 214 22.12 -9.57 19.85
N THR A 215 20.93 -10.07 19.50
CA THR A 215 19.66 -9.51 19.94
C THR A 215 19.43 -9.91 21.39
N LYS A 216 19.36 -8.94 22.32
CA LYS A 216 18.77 -9.21 23.63
C LYS A 216 17.28 -9.46 23.41
N GLU A 217 16.73 -10.53 23.99
CA GLU A 217 15.29 -10.70 24.01
C GLU A 217 14.72 -9.47 24.74
N MET A 218 14.01 -8.60 24.01
CA MET A 218 13.18 -7.61 24.66
C MET A 218 12.10 -8.42 25.37
N LYS A 219 12.15 -8.45 26.71
CA LYS A 219 11.02 -8.95 27.50
C LYS A 219 9.85 -8.05 27.09
N THR A 220 8.88 -8.61 26.37
CA THR A 220 7.62 -7.95 26.07
C THR A 220 7.11 -7.45 27.41
N ALA A 221 7.09 -6.13 27.60
CA ALA A 221 6.55 -5.58 28.83
C ALA A 221 5.12 -6.09 28.89
N GLU A 222 4.84 -6.99 29.84
CA GLU A 222 3.49 -7.46 30.09
C GLU A 222 2.66 -6.22 30.36
N SER A 223 1.88 -5.80 29.37
CA SER A 223 0.93 -4.72 29.49
C SER A 223 -0.08 -5.20 30.52
N GLY A 224 0.09 -4.73 31.76
CA GLY A 224 -0.80 -5.00 32.87
C GLY A 224 -2.23 -4.75 32.44
N LYS A 225 -3.06 -5.77 32.65
CA LYS A 225 -4.51 -5.75 32.44
C LYS A 225 -5.19 -4.71 33.32
#